data_AF-A0A1I2BLY9-F1
#
_entry.id   AF-A0A1I2BLY9-F1
#
_cell.length_a   1.000
_cell.length_b   1.000
_cell.length_c   1.000
_cell.angle_alpha   90.00
_cell.angle_beta   90.00
_cell.angle_gamma   90.00
#
_symmetry.space_group_name_H-M   'P 1'
#
loop_
_entity.id
_entity.type
_entity.pdbx_description
1 polymer ?
#
loop_
_entity_poly.entity_id
_entity_poly.type
_entity_poly.pdbx_seq_one_letter_code
_entity_poly.pdbx_strand_id
1 'polypeptide(L)'
;MSATSRILRNTGTYKPAYTGELRQVDEQRSKREEIIRLALSSYGHLIPIMASFRVDYLGMLIHQIYDQENPRNSLVASICLLNGDAYCPFQRLANGSFRQL
;
A
#
# COMPACT_ATOMS: atom_id res chain seq x y z
N MET A 1 0.11 -31.44 -21.28
CA MET A 1 -0.74 -31.20 -20.08
C MET A 1 -0.04 -30.18 -19.21
N SER A 2 -0.82 -29.20 -18.73
CA SER A 2 -0.40 -27.87 -18.27
C SER A 2 0.64 -27.87 -17.15
N ALA A 3 1.59 -26.93 -17.24
CA ALA A 3 2.54 -26.60 -16.20
C ALA A 3 1.81 -26.41 -14.86
N THR A 4 2.22 -27.21 -13.88
CA THR A 4 1.84 -27.06 -12.48
C THR A 4 2.23 -25.65 -12.06
N SER A 5 1.25 -24.75 -11.98
CA SER A 5 1.46 -23.43 -11.40
C SER A 5 1.94 -23.67 -9.98
N ARG A 6 3.24 -23.44 -9.74
CA ARG A 6 3.78 -23.33 -8.39
C ARG A 6 3.12 -22.10 -7.79
N ILE A 7 1.98 -22.31 -7.15
CA ILE A 7 1.40 -21.35 -6.22
C ILE A 7 2.45 -21.19 -5.14
N LEU A 8 3.18 -20.07 -5.20
CA LEU A 8 4.02 -19.60 -4.09
C LEU A 8 3.07 -19.24 -2.96
N ARG A 9 2.66 -20.25 -2.18
CA ARG A 9 2.05 -20.02 -0.87
C ARG A 9 3.15 -19.40 -0.01
N ASN A 10 2.98 -18.13 0.33
CA ASN A 10 3.80 -17.45 1.32
C ASN A 10 3.49 -18.11 2.69
N THR A 11 4.20 -19.19 3.01
CA THR A 11 4.12 -19.91 4.30
C THR A 11 5.19 -19.44 5.29
N GLY A 12 5.94 -18.38 4.97
CA GLY A 12 6.76 -17.70 5.94
C GLY A 12 5.86 -16.85 6.82
N THR A 13 5.96 -16.98 8.14
CA THR A 13 5.65 -15.86 9.03
C THR A 13 6.49 -14.69 8.54
N TYR A 14 5.88 -13.83 7.71
CA TYR A 14 6.50 -12.64 7.19
C TYR A 14 6.86 -11.79 8.40
N LYS A 15 8.13 -11.90 8.81
CA LYS A 15 8.77 -11.06 9.82
C LYS A 15 9.53 -10.03 9.04
N PRO A 16 8.89 -8.91 8.69
CA PRO A 16 9.59 -7.87 8.01
C PRO A 16 10.80 -7.38 8.82
N ALA A 17 11.92 -7.15 8.13
CA ALA A 17 13.16 -6.64 8.70
C ALA A 17 13.12 -5.12 8.94
N TYR A 18 11.95 -4.53 9.21
CA TYR A 18 11.85 -3.14 9.66
C TYR A 18 11.65 -3.08 11.18
N THR A 19 12.55 -2.36 11.84
CA THR A 19 12.54 -2.07 13.28
C THR A 19 11.98 -0.66 13.54
N GLY A 20 11.47 -0.39 14.74
CA GLY A 20 10.99 0.94 15.14
C GLY A 20 9.48 1.16 14.95
N GLU A 21 9.06 2.41 14.76
CA GLU A 21 7.64 2.81 14.72
C GLU A 21 6.82 2.10 13.63
N LEU A 22 7.45 1.80 12.49
CA LEU A 22 6.86 1.03 11.38
C LEU A 22 6.35 -0.35 11.81
N ARG A 23 7.07 -1.03 12.71
CA ARG A 23 6.67 -2.33 13.24
C ARG A 23 5.48 -2.23 14.19
N GLN A 24 5.44 -1.20 15.03
CA GLN A 24 4.32 -0.97 15.96
C GLN A 24 3.03 -0.63 15.21
N VAL A 25 3.15 0.09 14.10
CA VAL A 25 2.04 0.36 13.19
C VAL A 25 1.59 -0.93 12.49
N ASP A 26 2.52 -1.74 11.98
CA ASP A 26 2.18 -3.01 11.31
C ASP A 26 1.53 -4.04 12.25
N GLU A 27 1.95 -4.09 13.52
CA GLU A 27 1.35 -4.95 14.54
C GLU A 27 -0.09 -4.51 14.92
N GLN A 28 -0.51 -3.29 14.59
CA GLN A 28 -1.84 -2.73 14.91
C GLN A 28 -2.70 -2.49 13.65
N ARG A 29 -3.64 -3.40 13.38
CA ARG A 29 -4.51 -3.37 12.18
C ARG A 29 -5.27 -2.04 11.99
N SER A 30 -5.82 -1.46 13.06
CA SER A 30 -6.54 -0.18 12.99
C SER A 30 -5.65 0.98 12.52
N LYS A 31 -4.41 1.06 13.03
CA LYS A 31 -3.44 2.08 12.63
C LYS A 31 -3.02 1.94 11.17
N ARG A 32 -2.91 0.70 10.66
CA ARG A 32 -2.64 0.47 9.24
C ARG A 32 -3.75 1.02 8.35
N GLU A 33 -5.00 0.71 8.67
CA GLU A 33 -6.15 1.18 7.89
C GLU A 33 -6.24 2.73 7.86
N GLU A 34 -5.95 3.39 8.99
CA GLU A 34 -5.86 4.86 9.06
C GLU A 34 -4.77 5.42 8.16
N ILE A 35 -3.59 4.80 8.13
CA ILE A 35 -2.49 5.22 7.26
C ILE A 35 -2.82 4.97 5.79
N ILE A 36 -3.48 3.87 5.44
CA ILE A 36 -3.94 3.65 4.06
C ILE A 36 -4.97 4.72 3.65
N ARG A 37 -5.92 5.08 4.53
CA ARG A 37 -6.86 6.18 4.27
C ARG A 37 -6.13 7.51 4.09
N LEU A 38 -5.14 7.79 4.94
CA LEU A 38 -4.30 8.98 4.83
C LEU A 38 -3.55 8.99 3.49
N ALA A 39 -3.04 7.84 3.05
CA ALA A 39 -2.34 7.69 1.78
C ALA A 39 -3.24 8.02 0.60
N LEU A 40 -4.45 7.45 0.57
CA LEU A 40 -5.46 7.70 -0.47
C LEU A 40 -5.85 9.18 -0.52
N SER A 41 -6.10 9.81 0.63
CA SER A 41 -6.49 11.22 0.70
C SER A 41 -5.36 12.18 0.34
N SER A 42 -4.12 11.88 0.71
CA SER A 42 -2.97 12.79 0.52
C SER A 42 -2.31 12.61 -0.84
N TYR A 43 -2.18 11.37 -1.32
CA TYR A 43 -1.37 11.00 -2.49
C TYR A 43 -2.18 10.32 -3.60
N GLY A 44 -3.45 9.98 -3.36
CA GLY A 44 -4.28 9.33 -4.37
C GLY A 44 -4.54 10.20 -5.61
N HIS A 45 -4.21 11.50 -5.56
CA HIS A 45 -4.23 12.37 -6.74
C HIS A 45 -3.22 11.94 -7.82
N LEU A 46 -2.18 11.18 -7.46
CA LEU A 46 -1.19 10.61 -8.38
C LEU A 46 -1.77 9.51 -9.28
N ILE A 47 -2.89 8.90 -8.88
CA ILE A 47 -3.55 7.83 -9.63
C ILE A 47 -4.51 8.44 -10.66
N PRO A 48 -4.50 8.06 -11.95
CA PRO A 48 -5.46 8.58 -12.92
C PRO A 48 -6.93 8.32 -12.51
N ILE A 49 -7.84 9.22 -12.89
CA ILE A 49 -9.28 9.04 -12.68
C ILE A 49 -9.75 7.78 -13.41
N MET A 50 -10.69 7.04 -12.81
CA MET A 50 -11.21 5.73 -13.25
C MET A 50 -10.23 4.57 -13.22
N ALA A 51 -8.95 4.79 -12.88
CA ALA A 51 -7.98 3.72 -12.78
C ALA A 51 -8.21 2.84 -11.56
N SER A 52 -8.07 1.53 -11.76
CA SER A 52 -7.95 0.54 -10.70
C SER A 52 -6.47 0.34 -10.35
N PHE A 53 -6.15 0.30 -9.07
CA PHE A 53 -4.78 0.20 -8.59
C PHE A 53 -4.72 -0.54 -7.26
N ARG A 54 -3.59 -1.17 -7.00
CA ARG A 54 -3.26 -1.71 -5.68
C ARG A 54 -2.52 -0.67 -4.84
N VAL A 55 -2.54 -0.84 -3.53
CA VAL A 55 -1.96 0.14 -2.60
C VAL A 55 -0.43 0.21 -2.70
N ASP A 56 0.23 -0.91 -3.03
CA ASP A 56 1.67 -0.95 -3.28
C ASP A 56 2.07 -0.07 -4.48
N TYR A 57 1.27 -0.03 -5.54
CA TYR A 57 1.50 0.88 -6.66
C TYR A 57 1.48 2.35 -6.21
N LEU A 58 0.53 2.73 -5.36
CA LEU A 58 0.52 4.07 -4.76
C LEU A 58 1.77 4.30 -3.89
N GLY A 59 2.19 3.29 -3.12
CA GLY A 59 3.44 3.33 -2.34
C GLY A 59 4.67 3.58 -3.21
N MET A 60 4.78 2.91 -4.37
CA MET A 60 5.86 3.14 -5.34
C MET A 60 5.85 4.57 -5.89
N LEU A 61 4.67 5.09 -6.24
CA LEU A 61 4.54 6.46 -6.75
C LEU A 61 4.97 7.50 -5.71
N ILE A 62 4.58 7.31 -4.44
CA ILE A 62 5.03 8.20 -3.36
C ILE A 62 6.55 8.15 -3.22
N HIS A 63 7.15 6.96 -3.25
CA HIS A 63 8.60 6.78 -3.18
C HIS A 63 9.36 7.49 -4.31
N GLN A 64 8.81 7.48 -5.53
CA GLN A 64 9.46 8.04 -6.71
C GLN A 64 9.31 9.56 -6.83
N ILE A 65 8.18 10.11 -6.38
CA ILE A 65 7.80 11.51 -6.65
C ILE A 65 8.11 12.42 -5.46
N TYR A 66 8.05 11.91 -4.23
CA TYR A 66 8.20 12.72 -3.02
C TYR A 66 9.55 12.49 -2.35
N ASP A 67 10.00 13.51 -1.62
CA ASP A 67 11.21 13.43 -0.80
C ASP A 67 11.04 12.41 0.33
N GLN A 68 11.97 11.45 0.38
CA GLN A 68 11.98 10.35 1.34
C GLN A 68 12.75 10.68 2.63
N GLU A 69 13.46 11.81 2.68
CA GLU A 69 14.02 12.33 3.93
C GLU A 69 12.91 12.83 4.87
N ASN A 70 11.73 13.16 4.31
CA ASN A 70 10.54 13.43 5.09
C ASN A 70 9.97 12.12 5.69
N PRO A 71 9.95 11.98 7.04
CA PRO A 71 9.54 10.74 7.69
C PRO A 71 8.08 10.38 7.42
N ARG A 72 7.20 11.35 7.14
CA ARG A 72 5.80 11.07 6.78
C ARG A 72 5.71 10.36 5.43
N ASN A 73 6.44 10.84 4.41
CA ASN A 73 6.39 10.27 3.07
C ASN A 73 6.94 8.84 3.08
N SER A 74 8.10 8.66 3.72
CA SER A 74 8.75 7.36 3.90
C SER A 74 7.86 6.36 4.64
N LEU A 75 7.22 6.78 5.74
CA LEU A 75 6.28 5.95 6.51
C LEU A 75 5.09 5.51 5.65
N VAL A 76 4.41 6.46 5.02
CA VAL A 76 3.20 6.16 4.22
C VAL A 76 3.54 5.25 3.03
N ALA A 77 4.62 5.56 2.31
CA ALA A 77 5.04 4.77 1.16
C ALA A 77 5.42 3.33 1.56
N SER A 78 6.17 3.18 2.65
CA SER A 78 6.53 1.88 3.20
C SER A 78 5.30 1.07 3.59
N ILE A 79 4.37 1.65 4.37
CA ILE A 79 3.15 0.95 4.78
C ILE A 79 2.30 0.54 3.57
N CYS A 80 2.17 1.40 2.55
CA CYS A 80 1.47 1.08 1.31
C CYS A 80 2.11 -0.11 0.56
N LEU A 81 3.43 -0.12 0.42
CA LEU A 81 4.17 -1.21 -0.23
C LEU A 81 3.96 -2.55 0.48
N LEU A 82 4.03 -2.55 1.80
CA LEU A 82 3.98 -3.75 2.63
C LEU A 82 2.58 -4.37 2.69
N ASN A 83 1.55 -3.56 2.44
CA ASN A 83 0.16 -3.96 2.53
C ASN A 83 -0.50 -4.17 1.15
N GLY A 84 0.28 -4.14 0.06
CA GLY A 84 -0.24 -4.30 -1.30
C GLY A 84 -1.08 -5.57 -1.52
N ASP A 85 -0.72 -6.67 -0.87
CA ASP A 85 -1.43 -7.95 -0.99
C ASP A 85 -2.65 -8.06 -0.05
N ALA A 86 -2.68 -7.27 1.02
CA ALA A 86 -3.73 -7.34 2.04
C ALA A 86 -4.96 -6.49 1.70
N TYR A 87 -4.81 -5.53 0.77
CA TYR A 87 -5.88 -4.65 0.37
C TYR A 87 -6.25 -4.90 -1.09
N CYS A 88 -7.53 -5.23 -1.31
CA CYS A 88 -8.11 -5.35 -2.65
C CYS A 88 -7.84 -4.09 -3.46
N PRO A 89 -7.77 -4.20 -4.80
CA PRO A 89 -7.57 -3.05 -5.65
C PRO A 89 -8.62 -1.97 -5.35
N PHE A 90 -8.16 -0.74 -5.26
CA PHE A 90 -8.98 0.45 -5.20
C PHE A 90 -9.24 0.96 -6.61
N GLN A 91 -10.36 1.64 -6.80
CA GLN A 91 -10.63 2.43 -7.99
C GLN A 91 -10.78 3.89 -7.61
N ARG A 92 -10.07 4.79 -8.31
CA ARG A 92 -10.31 6.23 -8.21
C ARG A 92 -11.54 6.59 -9.04
N LEU A 93 -12.57 7.13 -8.42
CA LEU A 93 -13.82 7.54 -9.08
C LEU A 93 -13.71 8.95 -9.69
N ALA A 94 -14.71 9.33 -10.50
CA ALA A 94 -14.73 10.61 -11.23
C ALA A 94 -14.77 11.83 -10.31
N ASN A 95 -15.42 11.67 -9.16
CA ASN A 95 -15.47 12.66 -8.09
C ASN A 95 -14.17 12.72 -7.25
N GLY A 96 -13.14 11.95 -7.62
CA GLY A 96 -11.87 11.88 -6.91
C GLY A 96 -11.88 11.00 -5.66
N SER A 97 -13.01 10.39 -5.28
CA SER A 97 -13.07 9.46 -4.16
C SER A 97 -12.54 8.07 -4.55
N PHE A 98 -12.36 7.20 -3.56
CA PHE A 98 -11.83 5.85 -3.76
C PHE A 98 -12.87 4.81 -3.37
N ARG A 99 -12.99 3.77 -4.18
CA ARG A 99 -13.82 2.59 -3.91
C ARG A 99 -12.95 1.35 -3.87
N GLN A 100 -13.05 0.57 -2.81
CA GLN A 100 -12.44 -0.76 -2.76
C GLN A 100 -13.31 -1.73 -3.59
N LEU A 101 -12.66 -2.52 -4.45
CA LEU A 101 -13.30 -3.50 -5.33
C LEU A 101 -13.35 -4.90 -4.69
#